data_AF-A0A959CPA0-F1
#
_entry.id   AF-A0A959CPA0-F1
#
_cell.length_a   1.000
_cell.length_b   1.000
_cell.length_c   1.000
_cell.angle_alpha   90.00
_cell.angle_beta   90.00
_cell.angle_gamma   90.00
#
_symmetry.space_group_name_H-M   'P 1'
#
loop_
_entity.id
_entity.type
_entity.pdbx_description
1 polymer ?
#
loop_
_entity_poly.entity_id
_entity_poly.type
_entity_poly.pdbx_seq_one_letter_code
_entity_poly.pdbx_strand_id
1 'polypeptide(L)' 'SIVTTLWKVKDRATQQLAIDYYRFLGQGLPKDEALRKAKLEQVKDYYNAHPYHWAGMIVVGDMGKLK' A
#
# COMPACT_ATOMS: atom_id res chain seq x y z
N SER A 1 -11.41 8.10 -5.06
CA SER A 1 -10.69 7.85 -3.80
C SER A 1 -9.28 8.35 -3.94
N ILE A 2 -8.66 8.77 -2.85
CA ILE A 2 -7.29 9.29 -2.82
C ILE A 2 -6.39 8.37 -2.02
N VAL A 3 -5.15 8.21 -2.47
CA VAL A 3 -4.08 7.50 -1.76
C VAL A 3 -3.12 8.56 -1.23
N THR A 4 -2.79 8.51 0.06
CA THR A 4 -1.87 9.47 0.68
C THR A 4 -1.06 8.80 1.77
N THR A 5 -0.09 9.53 2.33
CA THR A 5 0.75 9.09 3.44
C THR A 5 0.54 9.99 4.64
N LEU A 6 0.42 9.39 5.84
CA LEU A 6 0.24 10.10 7.10
C LEU A 6 1.49 10.90 7.50
N TRP A 7 2.68 10.41 7.13
CA TRP A 7 3.95 11.09 7.33
C TRP A 7 4.74 11.16 6.02
N LYS A 8 5.82 11.95 6.05
CA LYS A 8 6.72 12.08 4.91
C LYS A 8 7.48 10.78 4.71
N VAL A 9 7.40 10.27 3.50
CA VAL A 9 8.10 9.06 3.07
C VAL A 9 9.36 9.47 2.31
N LYS A 10 10.51 8.87 2.66
CA LYS A 10 11.78 9.02 1.94
C LYS A 10 12.49 7.69 1.66
N ASP A 11 11.95 6.57 2.14
CA ASP A 11 12.58 5.26 2.09
C ASP A 11 12.10 4.40 0.92
N ARG A 12 12.99 3.51 0.44
CA ARG A 12 12.70 2.59 -0.66
C ARG A 12 11.61 1.58 -0.33
N ALA A 13 11.47 1.22 0.96
CA ALA A 13 10.47 0.23 1.38
C ALA A 13 9.06 0.73 1.08
N THR A 14 8.74 1.95 1.48
CA THR A 14 7.41 2.52 1.20
C THR A 14 7.17 2.76 -0.30
N GLN A 15 8.23 3.01 -1.09
CA GLN A 15 8.11 3.05 -2.55
C GLN A 15 7.69 1.67 -3.10
N GLN A 16 8.29 0.59 -2.60
CA GLN A 16 7.93 -0.78 -2.98
C GLN A 16 6.47 -1.09 -2.64
N LEU A 17 6.00 -0.66 -1.47
CA LEU A 17 4.60 -0.78 -1.06
C LEU A 17 3.65 -0.12 -2.06
N ALA A 18 3.98 1.09 -2.53
CA ALA A 18 3.16 1.79 -3.52
C ALA A 18 3.14 1.05 -4.87
N ILE A 19 4.28 0.52 -5.31
CA ILE A 19 4.38 -0.29 -6.54
C ILE A 19 3.48 -1.54 -6.43
N ASP A 20 3.56 -2.25 -5.30
CA ASP A 20 2.78 -3.46 -5.07
C ASP A 20 1.28 -3.16 -4.98
N TYR A 21 0.90 -2.06 -4.33
CA TYR A 21 -0.47 -1.57 -4.30
C TYR A 21 -1.05 -1.36 -5.71
N TYR A 22 -0.34 -0.61 -6.57
CA TYR A 22 -0.80 -0.37 -7.95
C TYR A 22 -0.78 -1.64 -8.80
N ARG A 23 0.17 -2.56 -8.56
CA ARG A 23 0.18 -3.88 -9.22
C ARG A 23 -1.09 -4.67 -8.88
N PHE A 24 -1.47 -4.73 -7.61
CA PHE A 24 -2.67 -5.43 -7.17
C PHE A 24 -3.96 -4.77 -7.65
N LEU A 25 -4.01 -3.44 -7.71
CA LEU A 25 -5.10 -2.72 -8.36
C LEU A 25 -5.27 -3.10 -9.84
N GLY A 26 -4.15 -3.19 -10.58
CA GLY A 26 -4.15 -3.62 -11.98
C GLY A 26 -4.62 -5.07 -12.19
N GLN A 27 -4.56 -5.90 -11.14
CA GLN A 27 -5.11 -7.27 -11.14
C GLN A 27 -6.63 -7.30 -10.87
N GLY A 28 -7.28 -6.15 -10.70
CA GLY A 28 -8.72 -6.06 -10.48
C GLY A 28 -9.15 -6.24 -9.01
N LEU A 29 -8.20 -6.19 -8.07
CA LEU A 29 -8.51 -6.18 -6.64
C LEU A 29 -9.19 -4.84 -6.26
N PRO A 30 -10.17 -4.87 -5.34
CA PRO A 30 -10.67 -3.69 -4.65
C PRO A 30 -9.53 -2.90 -3.99
N LYS A 31 -9.70 -1.58 -3.79
CA LYS A 31 -8.62 -0.70 -3.31
C LYS A 31 -8.18 -1.05 -1.89
N ASP A 32 -9.13 -1.41 -1.02
CA ASP A 32 -8.84 -1.89 0.34
C ASP A 32 -8.08 -3.23 0.32
N GLU A 33 -8.52 -4.19 -0.50
CA GLU A 33 -7.86 -5.48 -0.63
C GLU A 33 -6.45 -5.35 -1.23
N ALA A 34 -6.29 -4.50 -2.25
CA ALA A 34 -4.99 -4.22 -2.87
C ALA A 34 -4.02 -3.62 -1.86
N LEU A 35 -4.46 -2.64 -1.06
CA LEU A 35 -3.63 -2.02 -0.03
C LEU A 35 -3.27 -3.01 1.08
N ARG A 36 -4.26 -3.78 1.56
CA ARG A 36 -4.04 -4.82 2.58
C ARG A 36 -3.02 -5.84 2.10
N LYS A 37 -3.14 -6.31 0.85
CA LYS A 37 -2.22 -7.29 0.26
C LYS A 37 -0.81 -6.72 0.13
N ALA A 38 -0.66 -5.48 -0.34
CA ALA A 38 0.64 -4.81 -0.40
C ALA A 38 1.32 -4.71 0.97
N LYS A 39 0.57 -4.32 2.02
CA LYS A 39 1.09 -4.26 3.40
C LYS A 39 1.52 -5.64 3.90
N LEU A 40 0.74 -6.68 3.62
CA LEU A 40 1.09 -8.05 4.02
C LEU A 40 2.34 -8.58 3.32
N GLU A 41 2.51 -8.30 2.02
CA GLU A 41 3.75 -8.68 1.33
C GLU A 41 4.96 -7.94 1.89
N GLN A 42 4.81 -6.67 2.28
CA GLN A 42 5.89 -5.91 2.91
C GLN A 42 6.28 -6.46 4.30
N VAL A 43 5.32 -6.90 5.11
CA VAL A 43 5.59 -7.46 6.44
C VAL A 43 6.33 -8.81 6.37
N LYS A 44 6.20 -9.54 5.25
CA LYS A 44 6.97 -10.78 5.04
C LYS A 44 8.46 -10.53 4.79
N ASP A 45 8.82 -9.33 4.32
CA ASP A 45 10.21 -8.93 4.18
C ASP A 45 10.73 -8.42 5.53
N TYR A 46 11.57 -9.24 6.18
CA TYR A 46 12.13 -8.96 7.50
C TYR A 46 12.76 -7.55 7.61
N TYR A 47 13.41 -7.07 6.55
CA TYR A 47 14.07 -5.77 6.56
C TYR A 47 13.09 -4.59 6.46
N ASN A 48 11.89 -4.83 5.91
CA ASN A 48 10.88 -3.81 5.65
C ASN A 48 9.62 -3.96 6.52
N ALA A 49 9.62 -4.91 7.46
CA ALA A 49 8.48 -5.23 8.30
C ALA A 49 8.12 -4.15 9.33
N HIS A 50 9.05 -3.23 9.62
CA HIS A 50 8.83 -2.19 10.62
C HIS A 50 7.62 -1.32 10.23
N PRO A 51 6.64 -1.09 11.14
CA PRO A 51 5.40 -0.35 10.84
C PRO A 51 5.59 1.02 10.20
N TYR A 52 6.72 1.68 10.45
CA TYR A 52 7.08 2.94 9.80
C TYR A 52 6.97 2.89 8.27
N HIS A 53 7.26 1.75 7.63
CA HIS A 53 7.28 1.60 6.18
C HIS A 53 5.89 1.36 5.56
N TRP A 54 4.99 0.66 6.27
CA TRP A 54 3.70 0.25 5.70
C TRP A 54 2.48 0.94 6.32
N ALA A 55 2.57 1.36 7.59
CA ALA A 55 1.41 1.91 8.30
C ALA A 55 1.04 3.32 7.82
N GLY A 56 2.00 4.05 7.25
CA GLY A 56 1.83 5.43 6.82
C GLY A 56 0.95 5.58 5.59
N MET A 57 0.92 4.60 4.70
CA MET A 57 0.14 4.65 3.47
C MET A 57 -1.33 4.29 3.73
N ILE A 58 -2.24 5.20 3.36
CA ILE A 58 -3.68 5.05 3.53
C ILE A 58 -4.44 5.37 2.25
N VAL A 59 -5.65 4.84 2.16
CA VAL A 59 -6.64 5.18 1.13
C VAL A 59 -7.83 5.83 1.81
N VAL A 60 -8.36 6.89 1.20
CA VAL A 60 -9.56 7.61 1.67
C VAL A 60 -10.57 7.71 0.54
N GLY A 61 -11.82 7.37 0.83
CA GLY A 61 -12.94 7.38 -0.13
C GLY A 61 -13.47 5.97 -0.45
N ASP A 62 -13.98 5.78 -1.67
CA ASP A 62 -14.53 4.51 -2.15
C ASP A 62 -13.48 3.40 -2.27
N MET A 63 -13.73 2.26 -1.62
CA MET A 63 -12.83 1.10 -1.62
C MET A 63 -13.10 0.11 -2.75
N GLY A 64 -14.12 0.35 -3.60
CA GLY A 64 -14.43 -0.50 -4.73
C GLY A 64 -13.31 -0.60 -5.77
N LYS A 65 -13.46 -1.50 -6.74
CA LYS A 65 -12.51 -1.68 -7.85
C LYS A 65 -12.30 -0.39 -8.65
N LEU A 66 -11.20 -0.32 -9.38
CA LEU A 66 -11.04 0.71 -10.42
C LEU A 66 -12.12 0.49 -11.49
N LYS A 67 -12.83 1.57 -11.83
CA LYS A 67 -13.79 1.61 -12.93
C LYS A 67 -13.08 1.98 -14.22
#